data_AF-A0A380DNA0-F1
#
_entry.id   AF-A0A380DNA0-F1
#
_cell.length_a   1.000
_cell.length_b   1.000
_cell.length_c   1.000
_cell.angle_alpha   90.00
_cell.angle_beta   90.00
_cell.angle_gamma   90.00
#
_symmetry.space_group_name_H-M   'P 1'
#
loop_
_entity.id
_entity.type
_entity.pdbx_description
1 polymer ?
#
loop_
_entity_poly.entity_id
_entity_poly.type
_entity_poly.pdbx_seq_one_letter_code
_entity_poly.pdbx_strand_id
1 'polypeptide(L)'
;MIQRENKFTAYKTIEALKHQYPIQRLCRILGISRASYYKWVHYQSSELELENEQLKREIESIYHKYNGIYGYRRIYIYIRLKLGKQVNRKRIYRLMKELNLKAVIRQKRKPYRRSTPQITSEISLIDI
;
A
#
# COMPACT_ATOMS: atom_id res chain seq x y z
N MET A 1 7.10 -7.53 -5.65
CA MET A 1 7.11 -6.05 -5.56
C MET A 1 8.40 -5.45 -6.12
N ILE A 2 9.57 -6.04 -5.85
CA ILE A 2 10.91 -5.53 -6.19
C ILE A 2 11.17 -5.23 -7.69
N GLN A 3 10.58 -5.98 -8.63
CA GLN A 3 10.85 -5.79 -10.07
C GLN A 3 10.21 -4.54 -10.72
N ARG A 4 9.15 -3.96 -10.12
CA ARG A 4 8.49 -2.76 -10.68
C ARG A 4 9.21 -1.46 -10.29
N GLU A 5 9.66 -1.35 -9.05
CA GLU A 5 10.38 -0.18 -8.54
C GLU A 5 11.70 0.02 -9.29
N ASN A 6 12.48 -1.05 -9.49
CA ASN A 6 13.76 -0.97 -10.22
C ASN A 6 13.60 -0.46 -11.66
N LYS A 7 12.51 -0.84 -12.35
CA LYS A 7 12.25 -0.37 -13.72
C LYS A 7 11.88 1.11 -13.76
N PHE A 8 11.09 1.59 -12.80
CA PHE A 8 10.69 2.99 -12.75
C PHE A 8 11.87 3.92 -12.51
N THR A 9 12.77 3.56 -11.58
CA THR A 9 14.02 4.29 -11.34
C THR A 9 14.85 4.37 -12.61
N ALA A 10 15.00 3.25 -13.32
CA ALA A 10 15.77 3.22 -14.54
C ALA A 10 15.13 4.03 -15.69
N TYR A 11 13.79 4.06 -15.82
CA TYR A 11 13.14 4.96 -16.78
C TYR A 11 13.41 6.43 -16.45
N LYS A 12 13.34 6.83 -15.17
CA LYS A 12 13.68 8.18 -14.73
C LYS A 12 15.14 8.54 -15.04
N THR A 13 16.07 7.61 -14.85
CA THR A 13 17.48 7.81 -15.20
C THR A 13 17.66 8.03 -16.71
N ILE A 14 16.96 7.25 -17.55
CA ILE A 14 16.99 7.43 -19.01
C ILE A 14 16.43 8.80 -19.38
N GLU A 15 15.29 9.19 -18.80
CA GLU A 15 14.63 10.47 -19.06
C GLU A 15 15.55 11.66 -18.73
N ALA A 16 16.24 11.61 -17.58
CA ALA A 16 17.16 12.66 -17.14
C ALA A 16 18.41 12.79 -18.05
N LEU A 17 18.90 11.67 -18.60
CA LEU A 17 20.13 11.62 -19.39
C LEU A 17 19.89 11.61 -20.90
N LYS A 18 18.64 11.62 -21.37
CA LYS A 18 18.29 11.47 -22.80
C LYS A 18 18.91 12.54 -23.71
N HIS A 19 19.21 13.71 -23.16
CA HIS A 19 19.80 14.84 -23.90
C HIS A 19 21.33 14.76 -23.99
N GLN A 20 21.97 14.02 -23.08
CA GLN A 20 23.43 13.91 -23.02
C GLN A 20 23.94 12.64 -23.72
N TYR A 21 23.13 11.58 -23.74
CA TYR A 21 23.51 10.28 -24.28
C TYR A 21 22.39 9.67 -25.13
N PRO A 22 22.74 8.86 -26.16
CA PRO A 22 21.73 8.18 -26.96
C PRO A 22 20.97 7.16 -26.10
N ILE A 23 19.63 7.17 -26.20
CA ILE A 23 18.71 6.32 -25.44
C ILE A 23 19.08 4.84 -25.57
N GLN A 24 19.55 4.40 -26.75
CA GLN A 24 19.99 3.02 -26.97
C GLN A 24 21.13 2.60 -26.03
N ARG A 25 22.10 3.49 -25.77
CA ARG A 25 23.23 3.22 -24.87
C ARG A 25 22.75 3.16 -23.43
N LEU A 26 21.90 4.10 -23.01
CA LEU A 26 21.32 4.12 -21.66
C LEU A 26 20.50 2.86 -21.37
N CYS A 27 19.62 2.45 -22.30
CA CYS A 27 18.85 1.22 -22.19
C CYS A 27 19.74 -0.03 -22.08
N ARG A 28 20.85 -0.07 -22.82
CA ARG A 28 21.80 -1.19 -22.78
C ARG A 28 22.52 -1.30 -21.44
N ILE A 29 22.97 -0.17 -20.89
CA ILE A 29 23.64 -0.10 -19.58
C ILE A 29 22.68 -0.52 -18.46
N LEU A 30 21.43 -0.07 -18.51
CA LEU A 30 20.42 -0.34 -17.49
C LEU A 30 19.71 -1.69 -17.67
N GLY A 31 19.99 -2.44 -18.75
CA GLY A 31 19.40 -3.76 -19.01
C GLY A 31 17.91 -3.72 -19.35
N ILE A 32 17.42 -2.66 -20.01
CA ILE A 32 15.99 -2.44 -20.30
C ILE A 32 15.76 -2.38 -21.81
N SER A 33 14.63 -2.91 -22.28
CA SER A 33 14.26 -2.80 -23.68
C SER A 33 13.77 -1.38 -24.03
N ARG A 34 14.16 -0.88 -25.20
CA ARG A 34 13.70 0.43 -25.72
C ARG A 34 12.17 0.52 -25.78
N ALA A 35 11.51 -0.56 -26.17
CA ALA A 35 10.05 -0.63 -26.22
C ALA A 35 9.40 -0.39 -24.85
N SER A 36 10.01 -0.91 -23.78
CA SER A 36 9.53 -0.71 -22.40
C SER A 36 9.65 0.75 -21.96
N TYR A 37 10.73 1.44 -22.36
CA TYR A 37 10.91 2.87 -22.11
C TYR A 37 9.87 3.71 -22.86
N TYR A 38 9.74 3.55 -24.18
CA TYR A 38 8.76 4.31 -24.94
C TYR A 38 7.32 4.02 -24.52
N LYS A 39 7.01 2.79 -24.12
CA LYS A 39 5.70 2.44 -23.53
C LYS A 39 5.44 3.24 -22.25
N TRP A 40 6.46 3.47 -21.43
CA TRP A 40 6.35 4.30 -20.23
C TRP A 40 6.23 5.79 -20.57
N VAL A 41 7.01 6.29 -21.53
CA VAL A 41 6.96 7.70 -21.98
C VAL A 41 5.58 8.05 -22.55
N HIS A 42 5.00 7.16 -23.36
CA HIS A 42 3.68 7.35 -23.96
C HIS A 42 2.55 6.78 -23.11
N TYR A 43 2.83 6.37 -21.88
CA TYR A 43 1.81 5.86 -20.98
C TYR A 43 0.81 6.98 -20.67
N GLN A 44 -0.46 6.74 -21.00
CA GLN A 44 -1.56 7.59 -20.57
C GLN A 44 -2.38 6.79 -19.56
N SER A 45 -2.63 7.40 -18.40
CA SER A 45 -3.49 6.80 -17.39
C SER A 45 -4.86 6.53 -17.98
N SER A 46 -5.33 5.29 -17.89
CA SER A 46 -6.70 4.97 -18.30
C SER A 46 -7.68 5.74 -17.40
N GLU A 47 -8.87 6.06 -17.91
CA GLU A 47 -9.95 6.68 -17.13
C GLU A 47 -10.21 5.92 -15.81
N LEU A 48 -10.16 4.58 -15.86
CA LEU A 48 -10.29 3.72 -14.69
C LEU A 48 -9.16 3.88 -13.66
N GLU A 49 -7.94 4.17 -14.11
CA GLU A 49 -6.81 4.45 -13.22
C GLU A 49 -6.96 5.81 -12.56
N LEU A 50 -7.39 6.81 -13.32
CA LEU A 50 -7.68 8.15 -12.81
C LEU A 50 -8.76 8.10 -11.71
N GLU A 51 -9.86 7.37 -11.97
CA GLU A 51 -10.89 7.14 -10.96
C GLU A 51 -10.34 6.42 -9.72
N ASN A 52 -9.48 5.42 -9.91
CA ASN A 52 -8.88 4.69 -8.79
C ASN A 52 -7.97 5.60 -7.96
N GLU A 53 -7.22 6.50 -8.57
CA GLU A 53 -6.39 7.50 -7.88
C GLU A 53 -7.24 8.52 -7.11
N GLN A 54 -8.34 8.99 -7.69
CA GLN A 54 -9.29 9.86 -7.00
C GLN A 54 -9.91 9.13 -5.79
N LEU A 55 -10.35 7.89 -5.98
CA LEU A 55 -10.91 7.07 -4.92
C LEU A 55 -9.88 6.76 -3.82
N LYS A 56 -8.61 6.55 -4.17
CA LYS A 56 -7.51 6.40 -3.19
C LYS A 56 -7.37 7.63 -2.31
N ARG A 57 -7.35 8.83 -2.92
CA ARG A 57 -7.28 10.11 -2.20
C ARG A 57 -8.47 10.30 -1.25
N GLU A 58 -9.67 9.92 -1.67
CA GLU A 58 -10.86 9.96 -0.81
C GLU A 58 -10.74 8.99 0.38
N ILE A 59 -10.29 7.76 0.12
CA ILE A 59 -10.05 6.76 1.16
C ILE A 59 -9.03 7.27 2.19
N GLU A 60 -7.92 7.86 1.76
CA GLU A 60 -6.90 8.45 2.64
C GLU A 60 -7.46 9.59 3.47
N SER A 61 -8.18 10.52 2.85
CA SER A 61 -8.82 11.65 3.55
C SER A 61 -9.76 11.16 4.64
N ILE A 62 -10.63 10.18 4.34
CA ILE A 62 -11.54 9.58 5.33
C ILE A 62 -10.74 8.85 6.42
N TYR A 63 -9.72 8.09 6.06
CA TYR A 63 -8.90 7.35 7.01
C TYR A 63 -8.24 8.31 8.02
N HIS A 64 -7.61 9.38 7.55
CA HIS A 64 -6.97 10.38 8.40
C HIS A 64 -7.96 11.20 9.23
N LYS A 65 -9.13 11.54 8.66
CA LYS A 65 -10.22 12.22 9.37
C LYS A 65 -10.69 11.47 10.62
N TYR A 66 -10.60 10.13 10.60
CA TYR A 66 -10.96 9.28 11.73
C TYR A 66 -9.75 8.63 12.41
N ASN A 67 -8.56 9.23 12.29
CA ASN A 67 -7.31 8.78 12.94
C ASN A 67 -6.98 7.30 12.70
N GLY A 68 -7.34 6.78 11.53
CA GLY A 68 -7.12 5.39 11.15
C GLY A 68 -8.02 4.35 11.82
N ILE A 69 -9.02 4.77 12.62
CA ILE A 69 -9.98 3.86 13.27
C ILE A 69 -10.82 3.13 12.21
N TYR A 70 -11.06 3.77 11.07
CA TYR A 70 -11.95 3.25 10.03
C TYR A 70 -11.20 2.26 9.13
N GLY A 71 -11.54 0.98 9.24
CA GLY A 71 -11.17 -0.04 8.26
C GLY A 71 -12.03 0.01 6.99
N TYR A 72 -11.68 -0.83 6.01
CA TYR A 72 -12.33 -0.87 4.69
C TYR A 72 -13.86 -0.98 4.73
N ARG A 73 -14.41 -1.71 5.71
CA ARG A 73 -15.86 -1.89 5.86
C ARG A 73 -16.55 -0.59 6.28
N ARG A 74 -15.93 0.19 7.19
CA ARG A 74 -16.46 1.49 7.64
C ARG A 74 -16.26 2.56 6.56
N ILE A 75 -15.11 2.55 5.89
CA ILE A 75 -14.85 3.45 4.76
C ILE A 75 -15.83 3.19 3.61
N TYR A 76 -16.13 1.93 3.28
CA TYR A 76 -17.17 1.58 2.30
C TYR A 76 -18.54 2.17 2.65
N ILE A 77 -18.97 2.02 3.90
CA ILE A 77 -20.25 2.58 4.35
C ILE A 77 -20.24 4.10 4.25
N TYR A 78 -19.13 4.75 4.66
CA TYR A 78 -18.99 6.20 4.56
C TYR A 78 -19.07 6.67 3.11
N ILE A 79 -18.33 6.04 2.19
CA ILE A 79 -18.34 6.39 0.76
C ILE A 79 -19.74 6.24 0.17
N ARG A 80 -20.45 5.16 0.52
CA ARG A 80 -21.79 4.92 -0.01
C ARG A 80 -22.84 5.87 0.54
N LEU A 81 -22.82 6.14 1.85
CA LEU A 81 -23.86 6.93 2.53
C LEU A 81 -23.58 8.44 2.55
N LYS A 82 -22.32 8.85 2.67
CA LYS A 82 -21.94 10.26 2.79
C LYS A 82 -21.51 10.89 1.48
N LEU A 83 -20.85 10.13 0.61
CA LEU A 83 -20.45 10.60 -0.73
C LEU A 83 -21.42 10.16 -1.84
N GLY A 84 -22.40 9.30 -1.53
CA GLY A 84 -23.40 8.84 -2.50
C GLY A 84 -22.85 7.95 -3.62
N LYS A 85 -21.59 7.48 -3.52
CA LYS A 85 -20.94 6.73 -4.59
C LYS A 85 -21.22 5.23 -4.50
N GLN A 86 -21.63 4.62 -5.61
CA GLN A 86 -21.83 3.17 -5.70
C GLN A 86 -20.49 2.48 -6.06
N VAL A 87 -19.72 2.13 -5.03
CA VAL A 87 -18.43 1.46 -5.19
C VAL A 87 -18.50 0.05 -4.62
N ASN A 88 -17.94 -0.95 -5.31
CA ASN A 88 -17.87 -2.31 -4.76
C ASN A 88 -16.93 -2.38 -3.53
N ARG A 89 -17.39 -3.04 -2.46
CA ARG A 89 -16.59 -3.28 -1.24
C ARG A 89 -15.22 -3.92 -1.52
N LYS A 90 -15.13 -4.83 -2.51
CA LYS A 90 -13.86 -5.46 -2.93
C LYS A 90 -12.88 -4.44 -3.55
N ARG A 91 -13.39 -3.43 -4.29
CA ARG A 91 -12.57 -2.35 -4.87
C ARG A 91 -11.92 -1.54 -3.77
N ILE A 92 -12.68 -1.14 -2.76
CA ILE A 92 -12.16 -0.39 -1.59
C ILE A 92 -11.12 -1.20 -0.82
N TYR A 93 -11.39 -2.49 -0.58
CA TYR A 93 -10.42 -3.36 0.08
C TYR A 93 -9.10 -3.47 -0.69
N ARG A 94 -9.16 -3.64 -2.02
CA ARG A 94 -7.99 -3.68 -2.90
C ARG A 94 -7.19 -2.37 -2.81
N LEU A 95 -7.87 -1.22 -2.94
CA LEU A 95 -7.21 0.09 -2.92
C LEU A 95 -6.59 0.39 -1.55
N MET A 96 -7.27 0.10 -0.44
CA MET A 96 -6.66 0.23 0.90
C MET A 96 -5.44 -0.67 1.08
N LYS A 97 -5.47 -1.89 0.53
CA LYS A 97 -4.32 -2.80 0.57
C LYS A 97 -3.14 -2.26 -0.22
N GLU A 98 -3.38 -1.68 -1.40
CA GLU A 98 -2.34 -1.01 -2.21
C GLU A 98 -1.72 0.18 -1.47
N LEU A 99 -2.51 0.91 -0.68
CA LEU A 99 -2.06 2.02 0.15
C LEU A 99 -1.48 1.59 1.51
N ASN A 100 -1.43 0.28 1.80
CA ASN A 100 -1.05 -0.28 3.09
C ASN A 100 -1.85 0.26 4.30
N LEU A 101 -3.07 0.75 4.08
CA LEU A 101 -3.94 1.27 5.14
C LEU A 101 -4.66 0.13 5.86
N LYS A 102 -4.56 0.09 7.18
CA LYS A 102 -5.23 -0.90 8.04
C LYS A 102 -5.92 -0.19 9.19
N ALA A 103 -7.06 -0.72 9.62
CA ALA A 103 -7.73 -0.18 10.80
C ALA A 103 -6.80 -0.25 12.02
N VAL A 104 -6.66 0.88 12.71
CA VAL A 104 -6.00 0.94 14.01
C VAL A 104 -6.95 0.30 15.02
N ILE A 105 -6.66 -0.95 15.37
CA ILE A 105 -7.45 -1.74 16.33
C ILE A 105 -6.57 -2.03 17.54
N ARG A 106 -7.11 -1.78 18.73
CA ARG A 106 -6.46 -2.18 19.99
C ARG A 106 -6.37 -3.71 20.03
N GLN A 107 -5.15 -4.24 20.14
CA GLN A 107 -4.97 -5.68 20.31
C GLN A 107 -5.70 -6.15 21.57
N LYS A 108 -6.45 -7.25 21.46
CA LYS A 108 -7.08 -7.89 22.61
C LYS A 108 -5.97 -8.38 23.54
N ARG A 109 -6.02 -7.99 24.81
CA ARG A 109 -5.08 -8.51 25.82
C ARG A 109 -5.24 -10.02 25.90
N LYS A 110 -4.11 -10.74 26.00
CA LYS A 110 -4.14 -12.18 26.28
C LYS A 110 -4.88 -12.38 27.62
N PRO A 111 -5.77 -13.38 27.72
CA PRO A 111 -6.44 -13.67 28.99
C PRO A 111 -5.36 -13.98 30.05
N TYR A 112 -5.54 -13.42 31.25
CA TYR A 112 -4.67 -13.75 32.37
C TYR A 112 -4.82 -15.25 32.68
N ARG A 113 -3.72 -16.00 32.58
CA ARG A 113 -3.65 -17.37 33.07
C ARG A 113 -3.37 -17.29 34.57
N ARG A 114 -4.30 -17.78 35.40
CA ARG A 114 -4.08 -17.89 36.83
C ARG A 114 -2.88 -18.83 37.07
N SER A 115 -1.91 -18.37 37.84
CA SER A 115 -0.82 -19.22 38.32
C SER A 115 -1.37 -20.20 39.35
N THR A 116 -1.11 -21.49 39.14
CA THR A 116 -1.29 -22.48 40.20
C THR A 116 -0.10 -22.41 41.15
N PRO A 117 -0.26 -22.76 42.44
CA PRO A 117 0.82 -22.72 43.41
C PRO A 117 2.03 -23.57 42.98
N GLN A 118 1.80 -24.67 42.26
CA GLN A 118 2.85 -25.53 41.69
C GLN A 118 3.74 -24.80 40.67
N ILE A 119 3.14 -23.96 39.82
CA ILE A 119 3.90 -23.15 38.83
C ILE A 119 4.72 -22.08 39.55
N THR A 120 4.19 -21.51 40.64
CA THR A 120 4.92 -20.50 41.41
C THR A 120 6.11 -21.09 42.15
N SER A 121 5.97 -22.30 42.71
CA SER A 121 7.08 -23.01 43.35
C SER A 121 8.17 -23.42 42.37
N GLU A 122 7.81 -23.84 41.15
CA GLU A 122 8.78 -24.21 40.11
C GLU A 122 9.61 -23.01 39.63
N ILE A 123 8.98 -21.85 39.45
CA ILE A 123 9.67 -20.62 39.01
C ILE A 123 10.63 -20.12 40.09
N SER A 124 10.24 -20.16 41.36
CA SER A 124 11.11 -19.71 42.47
C SER A 124 12.36 -20.59 42.70
N LEU A 125 12.36 -21.83 42.20
CA LEU A 125 13.50 -22.74 42.30
C LEU A 125 14.52 -22.54 41.16
N ILE A 126 14.14 -21.83 40.10
CA ILE A 126 15.00 -21.54 38.93
C ILE A 126 15.81 -20.26 39.15
N ASP A 127 15.39 -19.39 40.08
CA ASP A 127 16.05 -18.12 40.43
C ASP A 127 17.05 -18.25 41.61
N ILE A 128 17.40 -19.48 42.02
CA ILE A 128 18.44 -19.82 43.02
C ILE A 128 19.61 -20.49 42.29
#